data_AF-A0A1B4V685-F1
#
_entry.id   AF-A0A1B4V685-F1
#
_cell.length_a   1.000
_cell.length_b   1.000
_cell.length_c   1.000
_cell.angle_alpha   90.00
_cell.angle_beta   90.00
_cell.angle_gamma   90.00
#
_symmetry.space_group_name_H-M   'P 1'
#
loop_
_entity.id
_entity.type
_entity.pdbx_description
1 polymer ?
#
loop_
_entity_poly.entity_id
_entity_poly.type
_entity_poly.pdbx_seq_one_letter_code
_entity_poly.pdbx_strand_id
1 'polypeptide(L)'
;MSDADFPDELCRFIEDTIPTIETAELLLCLARHPEREWSPEELAHEIRPTVITEAAARKSLALFSARGLVVEKQGDRVRFNPSSADGAIRALAKAYNERPVTLIRWIYSLKEKKIQSFADAFKIKKD
;
A
#
# COMPACT_ATOMS: atom_id res chain seq x y z
N MET A 1 -20.06 -13.83 -0.15
CA MET A 1 -20.84 -12.60 -0.42
C MET A 1 -19.91 -11.43 -0.27
N SER A 2 -19.48 -10.83 -1.39
CA SER A 2 -18.72 -9.58 -1.35
C SER A 2 -19.73 -8.44 -1.12
N ASP A 3 -20.05 -8.15 0.14
CA ASP A 3 -20.32 -6.76 0.53
C ASP A 3 -18.98 -6.05 0.55
N ALA A 4 -18.39 -5.85 -0.63
CA ALA A 4 -17.14 -5.14 -0.70
C ALA A 4 -17.45 -3.71 -0.27
N ASP A 5 -16.96 -3.34 0.93
CA ASP A 5 -17.04 -1.97 1.45
C ASP A 5 -16.47 -0.95 0.45
N PHE A 6 -15.67 -1.41 -0.51
CA PHE A 6 -15.02 -0.62 -1.54
C PHE A 6 -15.25 -1.24 -2.93
N PRO A 7 -15.11 -0.46 -4.02
CA PRO A 7 -15.17 -1.00 -5.38
C PRO A 7 -14.14 -2.10 -5.64
N ASP A 8 -14.48 -3.11 -6.44
CA ASP A 8 -13.62 -4.27 -6.74
C ASP A 8 -12.22 -3.88 -7.24
N GLU A 9 -12.11 -2.83 -8.05
CA GLU A 9 -10.83 -2.33 -8.55
C GLU A 9 -9.93 -1.82 -7.41
N LEU A 10 -10.50 -1.07 -6.47
CA LEU A 10 -9.78 -0.62 -5.26
C LEU A 10 -9.40 -1.81 -4.39
N CYS A 11 -10.30 -2.80 -4.28
CA CYS A 11 -10.01 -4.00 -3.52
C CYS A 11 -8.81 -4.77 -4.08
N ARG A 12 -8.81 -5.05 -5.39
CA ARG A 12 -7.68 -5.72 -6.05
C ARG A 12 -6.39 -4.92 -5.90
N PHE A 13 -6.46 -3.60 -6.08
CA PHE A 13 -5.30 -2.72 -5.95
C PHE A 13 -4.66 -2.81 -4.55
N ILE A 14 -5.47 -2.78 -3.50
CA ILE A 14 -4.99 -2.85 -2.12
C ILE A 14 -4.43 -4.24 -1.79
N GLU A 15 -5.11 -5.31 -2.20
CA GLU A 15 -4.63 -6.69 -1.98
C GLU A 15 -3.23 -6.94 -2.55
N ASP A 16 -2.94 -6.29 -3.68
CA ASP A 16 -1.74 -6.42 -4.48
C ASP A 16 -0.60 -5.49 -4.06
N THR A 17 -0.94 -4.28 -3.62
CA THR A 17 0.01 -3.16 -3.55
C THR A 17 0.10 -2.54 -2.16
N ILE A 18 -0.92 -2.73 -1.32
CA ILE A 18 -1.06 -2.07 -0.03
C ILE A 18 -1.17 -3.11 1.08
N PRO A 19 -0.05 -3.77 1.45
CA PRO A 19 -0.04 -4.78 2.49
C PRO A 19 -0.30 -4.20 3.87
N THR A 20 -0.06 -2.91 4.11
CA THR A 20 -0.21 -2.27 5.43
C THR A 20 -0.73 -0.84 5.30
N ILE A 21 -1.16 -0.25 6.41
CA ILE A 21 -1.61 1.15 6.46
C ILE A 21 -0.46 2.12 6.20
N GLU A 22 0.71 1.81 6.74
CA GLU A 22 1.95 2.54 6.50
C GLU A 22 2.27 2.59 4.99
N THR A 23 2.09 1.48 4.28
CA THR A 23 2.26 1.45 2.82
C THR A 23 1.20 2.31 2.11
N ALA A 24 -0.05 2.34 2.59
CA ALA A 24 -1.08 3.22 2.04
C ALA A 24 -0.70 4.69 2.18
N GLU A 25 -0.27 5.10 3.38
CA GLU A 25 0.14 6.48 3.67
C GLU A 25 1.37 6.89 2.87
N LEU A 26 2.34 5.99 2.68
CA LEU A 26 3.49 6.20 1.80
C LEU A 26 3.06 6.53 0.38
N LEU A 27 2.16 5.73 -0.19
CA LEU A 27 1.67 5.95 -1.54
C LEU A 27 0.89 7.28 -1.64
N LEU A 28 0.05 7.60 -0.66
CA LEU A 28 -0.70 8.85 -0.63
C LEU A 28 0.21 10.07 -0.41
N CYS A 29 1.34 9.92 0.29
CA CYS A 29 2.36 10.96 0.42
C CYS A 29 3.03 11.24 -0.93
N LEU A 30 3.47 10.20 -1.62
CA LEU A 30 4.07 10.29 -2.96
C LEU A 30 3.09 10.92 -3.97
N ALA A 31 1.84 10.46 -3.98
CA ALA A 31 0.81 10.96 -4.90
C ALA A 31 0.46 12.44 -4.68
N ARG A 32 0.59 12.96 -3.44
CA ARG A 32 0.40 14.39 -3.14
C ARG A 32 1.54 15.27 -3.65
N HIS A 33 2.73 14.71 -3.86
CA HIS A 33 3.92 15.42 -4.32
C HIS A 33 4.55 14.74 -5.54
N PRO A 34 3.84 14.68 -6.68
CA PRO A 34 4.23 13.84 -7.81
C PRO A 34 5.56 14.25 -8.45
N GLU A 35 5.93 15.53 -8.38
CA GLU A 35 7.18 16.06 -8.94
C GLU A 35 8.37 16.00 -7.98
N ARG A 36 8.14 15.71 -6.69
CA ARG A 36 9.22 15.66 -5.71
C ARG A 36 9.91 14.30 -5.76
N GLU A 37 11.25 14.33 -5.76
CA GLU A 37 12.07 13.15 -5.57
C GLU A 37 12.34 12.94 -4.09
N TRP A 38 12.24 11.71 -3.63
CA TRP A 38 12.35 11.36 -2.21
C TRP A 38 13.43 10.32 -2.00
N SER A 39 14.19 10.46 -0.91
CA SER A 39 14.89 9.31 -0.33
C SER A 39 13.95 8.51 0.59
N PRO A 40 14.25 7.23 0.86
CA PRO A 40 13.48 6.45 1.83
C PRO A 40 13.48 7.06 3.24
N GLU A 41 14.58 7.70 3.63
CA GLU A 41 14.72 8.40 4.91
C GLU A 41 13.81 9.63 4.96
N GLU A 42 13.78 10.45 3.91
CA GLU A 42 12.91 11.63 3.84
C GLU A 42 11.43 11.23 3.96
N LEU A 43 11.01 10.17 3.25
CA LEU A 43 9.64 9.65 3.34
C LEU A 43 9.28 9.15 4.74
N ALA A 44 10.24 8.51 5.43
CA ALA A 44 10.02 8.04 6.78
C ALA A 44 9.76 9.18 7.79
N HIS A 45 10.32 10.35 7.52
CA HIS A 45 10.13 11.55 8.34
C HIS A 45 8.92 12.40 7.91
N GLU A 46 8.52 12.37 6.64
CA GLU A 46 7.41 13.15 6.13
C GLU A 46 6.04 12.63 6.62
N ILE A 47 5.91 11.31 6.77
CA ILE A 47 4.64 10.70 7.15
C ILE A 47 4.43 10.92 8.64
N ARG A 48 3.37 11.66 8.95
CA ARG A 48 2.92 12.00 10.30
C ARG A 48 1.40 11.89 10.35
N PRO A 49 0.82 11.38 11.45
CA PRO A 49 1.46 11.02 12.72
C PRO A 49 2.11 9.63 12.75
N THR A 50 1.93 8.81 11.71
CA THR A 50 2.42 7.42 11.67
C THR A 50 3.93 7.37 11.58
N VAL A 51 4.55 6.72 12.56
CA VAL A 51 6.01 6.52 12.57
C VAL A 51 6.34 5.28 11.75
N ILE A 52 7.10 5.47 10.68
CA ILE A 52 7.60 4.38 9.84
C ILE A 52 9.13 4.37 9.88
N THR A 53 9.72 3.20 9.78
CA THR A 53 11.18 3.07 9.68
C THR A 53 11.63 3.22 8.23
N GLU A 54 12.88 3.64 8.02
CA GLU A 54 13.48 3.69 6.68
C GLU A 54 13.42 2.32 5.98
N ALA A 55 13.66 1.23 6.71
CA ALA A 55 13.56 -0.13 6.17
C ALA A 55 12.15 -0.48 5.67
N ALA A 56 11.10 -0.04 6.40
CA ALA A 56 9.72 -0.22 5.97
C ALA A 56 9.38 0.64 4.74
N ALA A 57 9.91 1.88 4.68
CA ALA A 57 9.79 2.74 3.51
C ALA A 57 10.46 2.10 2.29
N ARG A 58 11.71 1.63 2.40
CA ARG A 58 12.44 0.90 1.33
C ARG A 58 11.66 -0.30 0.82
N LYS A 59 11.13 -1.13 1.72
CA LYS A 59 10.33 -2.30 1.34
C LYS A 59 9.07 -1.91 0.54
N SER A 60 8.39 -0.85 0.97
CA SER A 60 7.20 -0.34 0.27
C SER A 60 7.57 0.25 -1.10
N LEU A 61 8.67 0.99 -1.18
CA LEU A 61 9.17 1.55 -2.44
C LEU A 61 9.59 0.47 -3.44
N ALA A 62 10.20 -0.63 -2.99
CA ALA A 62 10.52 -1.77 -3.85
C ALA A 62 9.24 -2.41 -4.42
N LEU A 63 8.18 -2.54 -3.61
CA LEU A 63 6.87 -2.99 -4.07
C LEU A 63 6.27 -2.03 -5.11
N PHE A 64 6.35 -0.73 -4.86
CA PHE A 64 5.86 0.29 -5.80
C PHE A 64 6.64 0.31 -7.12
N SER A 65 7.96 0.13 -7.06
CA SER A 65 8.83 0.04 -8.23
C SER A 65 8.45 -1.17 -9.09
N ALA A 66 8.27 -2.34 -8.47
CA ALA A 66 7.82 -3.56 -9.15
C ALA A 66 6.43 -3.44 -9.79
N ARG A 67 5.59 -2.50 -9.33
CA ARG A 67 4.27 -2.19 -9.89
C ARG A 67 4.25 -0.96 -10.80
N GLY A 68 5.40 -0.34 -11.06
CA GLY A 68 5.53 0.85 -11.91
C GLY A 68 4.89 2.11 -11.31
N LEU A 69 4.63 2.16 -10.01
CA LEU A 69 4.05 3.32 -9.29
C LEU A 69 5.08 4.39 -8.94
N VAL A 70 6.36 4.03 -8.93
CA VAL A 70 7.47 4.96 -8.77
C VAL A 70 8.53 4.70 -9.84
N VAL A 71 9.32 5.72 -10.11
CA VAL A 71 10.50 5.65 -10.99
C VAL A 71 11.73 5.93 -10.14
N GLU A 72 12.72 5.05 -10.23
CA GLU A 72 14.02 5.23 -9.60
C GLU A 72 14.79 6.39 -10.26
N LYS A 73 15.48 7.15 -9.42
CA LYS A 73 16.27 8.34 -9.75
C LYS A 73 17.68 8.17 -9.21
N GLN A 74 18.56 9.10 -9.56
CA GLN A 74 19.95 9.04 -9.11
C GLN A 74 20.04 9.15 -7.58
N GLY A 75 20.99 8.43 -6.99
CA GLY A 75 21.28 8.53 -5.56
C GLY A 75 20.20 7.93 -4.65
N ASP A 76 19.64 6.76 -5.02
CA ASP A 76 18.63 6.04 -4.21
C ASP A 76 17.35 6.86 -3.97
N ARG A 77 17.06 7.78 -4.89
CA ARG A 77 15.84 8.59 -4.88
C ARG A 77 14.77 7.96 -5.75
N VAL A 78 13.53 8.26 -5.43
CA VAL A 78 12.37 7.80 -6.19
C VAL A 78 11.41 8.96 -6.42
N ARG A 79 10.71 8.92 -7.55
CA ARG A 79 9.62 9.85 -7.87
C ARG A 79 8.35 9.09 -8.18
N PHE A 80 7.20 9.62 -7.81
CA PHE A 80 5.91 9.05 -8.15
C PHE A 80 5.71 8.99 -9.68
N ASN A 81 5.01 7.95 -10.16
CA ASN A 81 4.58 7.78 -11.54
C ASN A 81 3.04 7.86 -11.64
N PRO A 82 2.46 8.98 -12.08
CA PRO A 82 1.01 9.14 -12.16
C PRO A 82 0.33 8.20 -13.17
N SER A 83 1.05 7.71 -14.17
CA SER A 83 0.45 7.03 -15.32
C SER A 83 -0.03 5.60 -15.06
N SER A 84 0.35 4.97 -13.94
CA SER A 84 0.17 3.53 -13.74
C SER A 84 -1.06 3.11 -12.92
N ALA A 85 -1.66 4.00 -12.11
CA ALA A 85 -2.79 3.63 -11.24
C ALA A 85 -3.65 4.81 -10.71
N ASP A 86 -3.74 5.90 -11.46
CA ASP A 86 -4.37 7.16 -11.01
C ASP A 86 -5.81 7.00 -10.45
N GLY A 87 -6.65 6.17 -11.10
CA GLY A 87 -8.01 5.86 -10.63
C GLY A 87 -8.05 5.17 -9.27
N ALA A 88 -7.27 4.11 -9.10
CA ALA A 88 -7.20 3.36 -7.85
C ALA A 88 -6.59 4.18 -6.70
N ILE A 89 -5.60 5.03 -7.00
CA ILE A 89 -4.98 5.92 -6.00
C ILE A 89 -5.96 6.98 -5.53
N ARG A 90 -6.75 7.58 -6.44
CA ARG A 90 -7.85 8.48 -6.05
C ARG A 90 -8.88 7.78 -5.18
N ALA A 91 -9.26 6.55 -5.53
CA ALA A 91 -10.22 5.78 -4.74
C ALA A 91 -9.65 5.45 -3.35
N LEU A 92 -8.37 5.10 -3.25
CA LEU A 92 -7.66 4.91 -1.99
C LEU A 92 -7.65 6.19 -1.15
N ALA A 93 -7.31 7.34 -1.74
CA ALA A 93 -7.29 8.63 -1.05
C ALA A 93 -8.68 8.98 -0.50
N LYS A 94 -9.74 8.77 -1.30
CA LYS A 94 -11.13 8.97 -0.88
C LYS A 94 -11.50 8.06 0.29
N ALA A 95 -11.21 6.76 0.18
CA ALA A 95 -11.47 5.79 1.25
C ALA A 95 -10.72 6.13 2.55
N TYR A 96 -9.46 6.54 2.44
CA TYR A 96 -8.63 6.91 3.58
C TYR A 96 -9.18 8.15 4.31
N ASN A 97 -9.71 9.14 3.58
CA ASN A 97 -10.26 10.36 4.17
C ASN A 97 -11.69 10.19 4.69
N GLU A 98 -12.57 9.54 3.93
CA GLU A 98 -14.00 9.45 4.26
C GLU A 98 -14.32 8.27 5.18
N ARG A 99 -13.57 7.17 5.07
CA ARG A 99 -13.86 5.90 5.76
C ARG A 99 -12.58 5.23 6.32
N PRO A 100 -11.71 5.94 7.06
CA PRO A 100 -10.41 5.42 7.52
C PRO A 100 -10.54 4.15 8.35
N VAL A 101 -11.52 4.08 9.27
CA VAL A 101 -11.72 2.90 10.13
C VAL A 101 -12.09 1.67 9.31
N THR A 102 -12.94 1.82 8.29
CA THR A 102 -13.31 0.73 7.38
C THR A 102 -12.09 0.28 6.58
N LEU A 103 -11.33 1.22 6.02
CA LEU A 103 -10.12 0.91 5.25
C LEU A 103 -9.10 0.14 6.10
N ILE A 104 -8.85 0.60 7.33
CA ILE A 104 -7.96 -0.05 8.29
C ILE A 104 -8.39 -1.48 8.57
N ARG A 105 -9.65 -1.68 8.99
CA ARG A 105 -10.19 -3.03 9.28
C ARG A 105 -10.07 -3.95 8.09
N TRP A 106 -10.32 -3.43 6.89
CA TRP A 106 -10.27 -4.21 5.68
C TRP A 106 -8.83 -4.65 5.35
N ILE A 107 -7.84 -3.76 5.40
CA ILE A 107 -6.42 -4.11 5.21
C ILE A 107 -5.95 -5.16 6.24
N TYR A 108 -6.36 -5.05 7.50
CA TYR A 108 -6.06 -6.08 8.51
C TYR A 108 -6.72 -7.42 8.19
N SER A 109 -7.98 -7.43 7.76
CA SER A 109 -8.69 -8.68 7.41
C SER A 109 -8.03 -9.44 6.24
N LEU A 110 -7.42 -8.72 5.29
CA LEU A 110 -6.68 -9.34 4.18
C LEU A 110 -5.43 -10.08 4.66
N LYS A 111 -4.73 -9.52 5.66
CA LYS A 111 -3.57 -10.20 6.27
C LYS A 111 -4.00 -11.49 6.95
N GLU A 112 -5.07 -11.45 7.74
CA GLU A 112 -5.60 -12.63 8.44
C GLU A 112 -6.00 -13.73 7.46
N LYS A 113 -6.68 -13.38 6.35
CA LYS A 113 -7.04 -14.34 5.29
C LYS A 113 -5.82 -15.01 4.65
N LYS A 114 -4.75 -14.26 4.39
CA LYS A 114 -3.49 -14.80 3.85
C LYS A 114 -2.83 -15.78 4.84
N ILE A 115 -2.83 -15.46 6.12
CA ILE A 115 -2.31 -16.34 7.18
C ILE A 115 -3.15 -17.62 7.31
N GLN A 116 -4.48 -17.48 7.32
CA GLN A 116 -5.39 -18.63 7.41
C GLN A 116 -5.25 -19.56 6.20
N SER A 117 -5.17 -19.02 4.99
CA SER A 117 -4.95 -19.80 3.77
C SER A 117 -3.63 -20.58 3.80
N PHE A 118 -2.57 -19.98 4.34
CA PHE A 118 -1.30 -20.67 4.56
C PHE A 118 -1.47 -21.81 5.57
N ALA A 119 -2.08 -21.56 6.74
CA ALA A 119 -2.30 -22.57 7.76
C ALA A 119 -3.14 -23.77 7.27
N ASP A 120 -4.17 -23.51 6.47
CA ASP A 120 -5.01 -24.56 5.90
C ASP A 120 -4.27 -25.44 4.87
N ALA A 121 -3.26 -24.90 4.17
CA ALA A 121 -2.39 -25.68 3.30
C ALA A 121 -1.53 -26.72 4.06
N PHE A 122 -1.26 -26.50 5.35
CA PHE A 122 -0.53 -27.45 6.20
C PHE A 122 -1.43 -28.44 6.93
N LYS A 123 -2.77 -28.28 6.87
CA LYS A 123 -3.72 -29.26 7.42
C LYS A 123 -3.89 -30.49 6.52
N ILE A 124 -3.08 -30.64 5.46
CA ILE A 124 -3.12 -31.79 4.57
C ILE A 124 -2.52 -33.03 5.27
N LYS A 125 -3.45 -33.95 5.54
CA LYS A 125 -3.38 -35.35 5.97
C LYS A 125 -3.15 -35.64 7.46
N LYS A 126 -4.26 -35.98 8.11
CA LYS A 126 -4.35 -37.26 8.83
C LYS A 126 -5.35 -38.12 8.04
N ASP A 127 -4.84 -39.07 7.27
CA ASP A 127 -5.56 -40.32 7.01
C ASP A 127 -5.59 -41.11 8.34
#